data_AF-A0A0S8AUQ2-F1
#
_entry.id   AF-A0A0S8AUQ2-F1
#
_cell.length_a   1.000
_cell.length_b   1.000
_cell.length_c   1.000
_cell.angle_alpha   90.00
_cell.angle_beta   90.00
_cell.angle_gamma   90.00
#
_symmetry.space_group_name_H-M   'P 1'
#
loop_
_entity.id
_entity.type
_entity.pdbx_description
1 polymer ?
#
loop_
_entity_poly.entity_id
_entity_poly.type
_entity_poly.pdbx_seq_one_letter_code
_entity_poly.pdbx_strand_id
1 'polypeptide(L)'
;MTVLLGPHGLGNWQQREKELALDRQAREVGFPVIPALLPGAEPGLEFLMLNTWVDLREGVDASDALSILSGAVGGAPERRIAPRGL
;
A
#
# COMPACT_ATOMS: atom_id res chain seq x y z
N MET A 1 -1.00 1.86 -8.43
CA MET A 1 0.33 1.22 -8.29
C MET A 1 0.50 0.72 -6.87
N THR A 2 1.09 -0.46 -6.70
CA THR A 2 1.32 -1.05 -5.37
C THR A 2 2.81 -1.03 -5.03
N VAL A 3 3.13 -0.67 -3.79
CA VAL A 3 4.50 -0.73 -3.24
C VAL A 3 4.52 -1.79 -2.15
N LEU A 4 5.27 -2.87 -2.37
CA LEU A 4 5.36 -4.00 -1.45
C LEU A 4 6.52 -3.79 -0.47
N LEU A 5 6.23 -3.80 0.83
CA LEU A 5 7.22 -3.68 1.89
C LEU A 5 7.39 -5.02 2.57
N GLY A 6 8.61 -5.54 2.61
CA GLY A 6 8.96 -6.77 3.33
C GLY A 6 9.88 -6.51 4.52
N PRO A 7 10.38 -7.57 5.18
CA PRO A 7 11.24 -7.46 6.36
C PRO A 7 12.58 -6.77 6.10
N HIS A 8 13.00 -6.71 4.84
CA HIS A 8 14.22 -6.01 4.41
C HIS A 8 13.95 -4.60 3.88
N GLY A 9 12.73 -4.09 4.07
CA GLY A 9 12.32 -2.80 3.52
C GLY A 9 12.28 -2.80 1.99
N LEU A 10 12.65 -1.68 1.39
CA LEU A 10 12.70 -1.49 -0.06
C LEU A 10 14.14 -1.57 -0.56
N GLY A 11 14.39 -2.44 -1.54
CA GLY A 11 15.67 -2.48 -2.25
C GLY A 11 15.92 -1.22 -3.08
N ASN A 12 17.16 -1.00 -3.51
CA ASN A 12 17.57 0.19 -4.28
C ASN A 12 16.70 0.47 -5.50
N TRP A 13 16.29 -0.59 -6.21
CA TRP A 13 15.38 -0.45 -7.35
C TRP A 13 13.95 -0.11 -6.92
N GLN A 14 13.42 -0.79 -5.89
CA GLN A 14 12.08 -0.56 -5.38
C GLN A 14 11.92 0.86 -4.79
N GLN A 15 12.99 1.44 -4.24
CA GLN A 15 12.98 2.84 -3.80
C GLN A 15 12.73 3.80 -4.97
N ARG A 16 13.35 3.55 -6.14
CA ARG A 16 13.12 4.35 -7.36
C ARG A 16 11.70 4.17 -7.89
N GLU A 17 11.17 2.95 -7.85
CA GLU A 17 9.79 2.68 -8.23
C GLU A 17 8.79 3.43 -7.33
N LYS A 18 9.03 3.42 -6.01
CA LYS A 18 8.24 4.19 -5.04
C LYS A 18 8.29 5.69 -5.34
N GLU A 19 9.48 6.25 -5.56
CA GLU A 19 9.63 7.68 -5.89
C GLU A 19 8.91 8.05 -7.19
N LEU A 20 9.02 7.23 -8.24
CA LEU A 20 8.28 7.42 -9.48
C LEU A 20 6.76 7.33 -9.25
N ALA A 21 6.29 6.39 -8.43
CA ALA A 21 4.87 6.25 -8.10
C ALA A 21 4.33 7.53 -7.42
N LEU A 22 5.09 8.07 -6.47
CA LEU A 22 4.73 9.30 -5.74
C LEU A 22 4.75 10.53 -6.65
N ASP A 23 5.73 10.65 -7.55
CA ASP A 23 5.76 11.72 -8.55
C ASP A 23 4.54 11.66 -9.48
N ARG A 24 4.15 10.46 -9.93
CA ARG A 24 2.93 10.27 -10.72
C ARG A 24 1.68 10.60 -9.93
N GLN A 25 1.58 10.18 -8.67
CA GLN A 25 0.46 10.51 -7.78
C GLN A 25 0.28 12.03 -7.61
N ALA A 26 1.38 12.78 -7.54
CA ALA A 26 1.33 14.24 -7.41
C ALA A 26 0.87 14.95 -8.70
N ARG A 27 1.08 14.33 -9.88
CA ARG A 27 0.79 14.93 -11.19
C ARG A 27 -0.51 14.46 -11.83
N GLU A 28 -0.87 13.20 -11.59
CA GLU A 28 -2.00 12.51 -12.21
C GLU A 28 -3.15 12.39 -11.20
N VAL A 29 -4.21 13.17 -11.40
CA VAL A 29 -5.39 13.13 -10.53
C VAL A 29 -5.97 11.72 -10.50
N GLY A 30 -6.12 11.17 -9.29
CA GLY A 30 -6.70 9.85 -9.09
C GLY A 30 -5.74 8.69 -9.35
N PHE A 31 -4.43 8.91 -9.52
CA PHE A 31 -3.45 7.83 -9.59
C PHE A 31 -3.18 7.25 -8.19
N PRO A 32 -3.64 6.03 -7.87
CA PRO A 32 -3.51 5.50 -6.51
C PRO A 32 -2.12 4.92 -6.27
N VAL A 33 -1.51 5.25 -5.13
CA VAL A 33 -0.32 4.56 -4.61
C VAL A 33 -0.73 3.85 -3.33
N ILE A 34 -0.64 2.52 -3.34
CA ILE A 34 -1.11 1.66 -2.26
C ILE A 34 0.07 0.89 -1.69
N PRO A 35 0.58 1.27 -0.51
CA PRO A 35 1.55 0.46 0.21
C PRO A 35 0.88 -0.84 0.70
N ALA A 36 1.59 -1.96 0.63
CA ALA A 36 1.17 -3.21 1.24
C ALA A 36 2.29 -3.81 2.10
N LEU A 37 1.99 -4.07 3.37
CA LEU A 37 2.93 -4.61 4.34
C LEU A 37 2.91 -6.14 4.29
N LEU A 38 4.01 -6.76 3.89
CA LEU A 38 4.18 -8.21 3.83
C LEU A 38 4.66 -8.77 5.18
N PRO A 39 4.54 -10.09 5.43
CA PRO A 39 4.98 -10.70 6.68
C PRO A 39 6.40 -10.28 7.10
N GLY A 40 6.54 -9.86 8.36
CA GLY A 40 7.80 -9.36 8.91
C GLY A 40 8.18 -7.93 8.52
N ALA A 41 7.35 -7.21 7.76
CA ALA A 41 7.60 -5.80 7.44
C ALA A 41 7.50 -4.90 8.67
N GLU A 42 8.53 -4.07 8.85
CA GLU A 42 8.52 -2.96 9.80
C GLU A 42 8.03 -1.68 9.09
N PRO A 43 6.92 -1.08 9.54
CA PRO A 43 6.33 0.06 8.84
C PRO A 43 7.20 1.31 8.99
N GLY A 44 7.71 1.82 7.86
CA GLY A 44 8.26 3.17 7.78
C GLY A 44 7.14 4.21 7.86
N LEU A 45 7.07 4.97 8.96
CA LEU A 45 5.94 5.87 9.27
C LEU A 45 5.70 6.92 8.18
N GLU A 46 6.73 7.57 7.66
CA GLU A 46 6.59 8.75 6.79
C GLU A 46 5.86 8.45 5.48
N PHE A 47 6.19 7.34 4.80
CA PHE A 47 5.56 6.97 3.53
C PHE A 47 4.13 6.46 3.72
N LEU A 48 3.89 5.70 4.80
CA LEU A 48 2.57 5.16 5.13
C LEU A 48 1.62 6.24 5.63
N MET A 49 2.12 7.31 6.27
CA MET A 49 1.30 8.44 6.70
C MET A 49 0.70 9.24 5.53
N LEU A 50 1.32 9.16 4.34
CA LEU A 50 0.88 9.88 3.15
C LEU A 50 -0.13 9.10 2.31
N ASN A 51 -0.32 7.81 2.56
CA ASN A 51 -1.11 6.92 1.71
C ASN A 51 -1.95 5.93 2.52
N THR A 52 -3.11 5.55 1.98
CA THR A 52 -3.85 4.40 2.53
C THR A 52 -3.09 3.12 2.21
N TRP A 53 -2.87 2.27 3.22
CA TRP A 53 -2.10 1.04 3.10
C TRP A 53 -2.92 -0.21 3.46
N VAL A 54 -2.47 -1.36 2.98
CA VAL A 54 -3.07 -2.68 3.26
C VAL A 54 -2.11 -3.51 4.11
N ASP A 55 -2.61 -4.10 5.19
CA ASP A 55 -1.84 -5.03 6.03
C ASP A 55 -1.98 -6.47 5.51
N LEU A 56 -0.88 -7.07 5.06
CA LEU A 56 -0.78 -8.48 4.66
C LEU A 56 0.18 -9.25 5.56
N ARG A 57 0.55 -8.71 6.75
CA ARG A 57 1.56 -9.33 7.62
C ARG A 57 1.15 -10.69 8.18
N GLU A 58 -0.15 -10.92 8.33
CA GLU A 58 -0.74 -12.21 8.74
C GLU A 58 -0.82 -13.24 7.59
N GLY A 59 -0.35 -12.88 6.39
CA GLY A 59 -0.44 -13.71 5.19
C GLY A 59 -1.62 -13.36 4.30
N VAL A 60 -1.50 -13.70 3.01
CA VAL A 60 -2.46 -13.33 1.97
C VAL A 60 -3.80 -14.08 2.07
N ASP A 61 -3.80 -15.23 2.75
CA ASP A 61 -4.97 -16.10 2.91
C ASP A 61 -5.71 -15.86 4.24
N ALA A 62 -5.12 -15.10 5.16
CA ALA A 62 -5.64 -14.95 6.52
C ALA A 62 -6.73 -13.86 6.66
N SER A 63 -6.99 -13.08 5.60
CA SER A 63 -7.86 -11.89 5.63
C SER A 63 -8.42 -11.54 4.25
N ASP A 64 -9.47 -10.71 4.21
CA ASP A 64 -9.96 -10.06 2.98
C ASP A 64 -8.96 -9.03 2.40
N ALA A 65 -7.80 -8.84 3.04
CA ALA A 65 -6.79 -7.86 2.66
C ALA A 65 -6.29 -8.01 1.21
N LEU A 66 -6.14 -9.24 0.69
CA LEU A 66 -5.76 -9.45 -0.71
C LEU A 66 -6.88 -8.98 -1.67
N SER A 67 -8.14 -9.27 -1.33
CA SER A 67 -9.31 -8.79 -2.08
C SER A 67 -9.42 -7.26 -2.05
N ILE A 68 -9.12 -6.64 -0.90
CA ILE A 68 -9.05 -5.18 -0.75
C ILE A 68 -7.97 -4.60 -1.66
N LEU A 69 -6.76 -5.16 -1.64
CA LEU A 69 -5.65 -4.73 -2.49
C LEU A 69 -6.02 -4.86 -3.97
N SER A 70 -6.62 -5.99 -4.37
CA SER A 70 -7.08 -6.22 -5.74
C SER A 70 -8.10 -5.18 -6.19
N GLY A 71 -9.09 -4.87 -5.35
CA GLY A 71 -10.09 -3.83 -5.63
C GLY A 71 -9.48 -2.43 -5.73
N ALA A 72 -8.54 -2.10 -4.85
CA ALA A 72 -7.88 -0.81 -4.83
C ALA A 72 -6.97 -0.58 -6.06
N VAL A 73 -6.27 -1.63 -6.53
CA VAL A 73 -5.50 -1.57 -7.78
C VAL A 73 -6.42 -1.45 -9.02
N GLY A 74 -7.59 -2.10 -8.98
CA GLY A 74 -8.58 -2.05 -10.06
C GLY A 74 -9.36 -0.73 -10.18
N GLY A 75 -9.09 0.26 -9.32
CA GLY A 75 -9.78 1.55 -9.35
C GLY A 75 -11.24 1.47 -8.89
N ALA A 76 -11.62 0.42 -8.14
CA ALA A 76 -12.92 0.38 -7.51
C ALA A 76 -13.05 1.59 -6.57
N PRO A 77 -14.16 2.36 -6.61
CA PRO A 77 -14.33 3.51 -5.76
C PRO A 77 -14.13 3.08 -4.31
N GLU A 78 -13.32 3.86 -3.61
CA GLU A 78 -12.99 3.75 -2.20
C GLU A 78 -14.24 3.42 -1.38
N ARG A 79 -14.42 2.12 -1.13
CA ARG A 79 -15.40 1.64 -0.16
C ARG A 79 -14.80 2.07 1.17
N ARG A 80 -15.20 3.26 1.65
CA ARG A 80 -14.78 3.88 2.91
C ARG A 80 -14.72 2.81 3.99
N ILE A 81 -13.54 2.26 4.25
CA ILE A 81 -13.31 1.35 5.37
C ILE A 81 -13.25 2.29 6.57
N ALA A 82 -14.39 2.44 7.25
CA ALA A 82 -14.43 3.17 8.51
C ALA A 82 -13.43 2.52 9.48
N PRO A 83 -12.62 3.31 10.20
CA PRO A 83 -11.74 2.76 11.23
C PRO A 83 -12.60 2.02 12.26
N ARG A 84 -12.34 0.72 12.43
CA ARG A 84 -12.90 -0.05 13.53
C ARG A 84 -12.15 0.33 14.80
N GLY A 85 -12.86 0.95 15.74
CA GLY A 85 -12.54 0.94 17.16
C GLY A 85 -11.57 2.03 17.60
N LEU A 86 -12.09 2.90 18.46
CA LEU A 86 -11.35 3.71 19.43
C LEU A 86 -11.08 2.84 20.67
#